data_AF-A0A7L2R388-F1
#
_entry.id   AF-A0A7L2R388-F1
#
_cell.length_a   1.000
_cell.length_b   1.000
_cell.length_c   1.000
_cell.angle_alpha   90.00
_cell.angle_beta   90.00
_cell.angle_gamma   90.00
#
_symmetry.space_group_name_H-M   'P 1'
#
loop_
_entity.id
_entity.type
_entity.pdbx_description
1 polymer ?
#
loop_
_entity_poly.entity_id
_entity_poly.type
_entity_poly.pdbx_seq_one_letter_code
_entity_poly.pdbx_strand_id
1 'polypeptide(L)'
;MDKVYEKLLPEERFFGILPNCSHPYCVGCIRTWRQRHDFDITVIKACPVCRTLSSYYIPHKYWISDAGEKEDLIRTFKERTG
;
A
#
# COMPACT_ATOMS: atom_id res chain seq x y z
N MET A 1 -2.95 -18.45 -0.82
CA MET A 1 -2.30 -17.18 -1.21
C MET A 1 -3.13 -16.58 -2.31
N ASP A 2 -4.03 -15.66 -1.96
CA ASP A 2 -4.95 -15.02 -2.88
C ASP A 2 -4.18 -14.16 -3.89
N LYS A 3 -4.27 -14.54 -5.17
CA LYS A 3 -3.65 -13.79 -6.26
C LYS A 3 -4.50 -12.55 -6.52
N VAL A 4 -3.89 -11.37 -6.33
CA VAL A 4 -4.53 -10.06 -6.55
C VAL A 4 -5.14 -9.92 -7.97
N TYR A 5 -4.56 -10.62 -8.95
CA TYR A 5 -5.08 -10.67 -10.33
C TYR A 5 -6.41 -11.40 -10.50
N GLU A 6 -6.76 -12.31 -9.58
CA GLU A 6 -7.98 -13.13 -9.65
C GLU A 6 -9.18 -12.45 -8.96
N LYS A 7 -8.98 -11.25 -8.39
CA LYS A 7 -10.08 -10.51 -7.77
C LYS A 7 -11.10 -10.04 -8.82
N LEU A 8 -12.37 -10.23 -8.46
CA LEU A 8 -13.56 -9.95 -9.27
C LEU A 8 -13.67 -8.46 -9.64
N LEU A 9 -13.24 -7.58 -8.74
CA LEU A 9 -13.31 -6.13 -8.95
C LEU A 9 -11.99 -5.61 -9.56
N PRO A 10 -12.02 -4.94 -10.72
CA PRO A 10 -10.83 -4.35 -11.33
C PRO A 10 -10.19 -3.29 -10.42
N GLU A 11 -10.96 -2.69 -9.53
CA GLU A 11 -10.56 -1.73 -8.50
C GLU A 11 -9.68 -2.35 -7.40
N GLU A 12 -9.81 -3.66 -7.18
CA GLU A 12 -9.02 -4.40 -6.20
C GLU A 12 -7.76 -5.03 -6.79
N ARG A 13 -7.56 -4.92 -8.11
CA ARG A 13 -6.34 -5.37 -8.80
C ARG A 13 -5.17 -4.40 -8.65
N PHE A 14 -5.37 -3.28 -7.96
CA PHE A 14 -4.31 -2.34 -7.64
C PHE A 14 -3.58 -2.76 -6.35
N PHE A 15 -2.28 -2.55 -6.34
CA PHE A 15 -1.43 -2.70 -5.18
C PHE A 15 -1.30 -1.37 -4.44
N GLY A 16 -1.53 -1.39 -3.13
CA GLY A 16 -1.25 -0.25 -2.26
C GLY A 16 0.21 -0.27 -1.86
N ILE A 17 1.04 0.52 -2.55
CA ILE A 17 2.47 0.63 -2.26
C ILE A 17 2.68 1.60 -1.11
N LEU A 18 3.36 1.16 -0.05
CA LEU A 18 3.70 2.02 1.08
C LEU A 18 5.10 2.61 0.88
N PRO A 19 5.31 3.92 1.04
CA PRO A 19 6.64 4.53 0.92
C PRO A 19 7.68 3.92 1.87
N ASN A 20 7.29 3.61 3.11
CA ASN A 20 8.22 3.16 4.14
C ASN A 20 8.36 1.63 4.26
N CYS A 21 7.68 0.82 3.43
CA CYS A 21 7.86 -0.64 3.43
C CYS A 21 7.59 -1.25 2.05
N SER A 22 8.24 -2.35 1.68
CA SER A 22 8.10 -2.96 0.35
C SER A 22 7.15 -4.16 0.32
N HIS A 23 6.15 -4.15 1.20
CA HIS A 23 5.21 -5.26 1.30
C HIS A 23 4.06 -5.14 0.29
N PRO A 24 3.72 -6.23 -0.41
CA PRO A 24 2.62 -6.24 -1.38
C PRO A 24 1.27 -6.39 -0.69
N TYR A 25 0.41 -5.39 -0.86
CA TYR A 25 -0.99 -5.46 -0.43
C TYR A 25 -1.90 -5.00 -1.54
N CYS A 26 -3.09 -5.58 -1.64
CA CYS A 26 -4.13 -5.03 -2.49
C CYS A 26 -4.69 -3.73 -1.88
N VAL A 27 -5.20 -2.81 -2.71
CA VAL A 27 -5.84 -1.57 -2.22
C VAL A 27 -7.00 -1.88 -1.27
N GLY A 28 -7.79 -2.91 -1.53
CA GLY A 28 -8.84 -3.37 -0.60
C GLY A 28 -8.28 -3.78 0.77
N CYS A 29 -7.14 -4.48 0.78
CA CYS A 29 -6.49 -5.01 1.97
C CYS A 29 -6.01 -3.87 2.88
N ILE A 30 -5.33 -2.87 2.31
CA ILE A 30 -4.84 -1.71 3.08
C ILE A 30 -6.01 -0.80 3.52
N ARG A 31 -7.09 -0.72 2.73
CA ARG A 31 -8.30 0.01 3.11
C ARG A 31 -8.98 -0.62 4.31
N THR A 32 -9.19 -1.94 4.30
CA THR A 32 -9.73 -2.69 5.44
C THR A 32 -8.82 -2.59 6.67
N TRP A 33 -7.50 -2.62 6.48
CA TRP A 33 -6.55 -2.44 7.57
C TRP A 33 -6.70 -1.08 8.25
N ARG A 34 -6.75 0.01 7.47
CA ARG A 34 -6.95 1.37 8.00
C ARG A 34 -8.33 1.60 8.61
N GLN A 35 -9.33 0.82 8.20
CA GLN A 35 -10.67 0.87 8.77
C GLN A 35 -10.82 0.08 10.07
N ARG A 36 -9.83 -0.75 10.44
CA ARG A 36 -9.85 -1.43 11.73
C ARG A 36 -9.73 -0.40 12.85
N HIS A 37 -10.55 -0.57 13.87
CA HIS A 37 -10.59 0.23 15.10
C HIS A 37 -10.02 -0.55 16.30
N ASP A 38 -9.75 -1.83 16.11
CA ASP A 38 -9.26 -2.77 17.15
C ASP A 38 -7.82 -2.45 17.61
N PHE A 39 -7.07 -1.72 16.78
CA PHE A 39 -5.67 -1.40 17.04
C PHE A 39 -5.48 0.10 17.18
N ASP A 40 -4.39 0.46 17.86
CA ASP A 40 -3.96 1.84 18.00
C ASP A 40 -3.80 2.52 16.63
N ILE A 41 -4.08 3.83 16.58
CA ILE A 41 -3.95 4.68 15.39
C ILE A 41 -2.57 4.51 14.72
N THR A 42 -1.54 4.33 15.53
CA THR A 42 -0.16 4.11 15.06
C THR A 42 0.00 2.80 14.29
N VAL A 43 -0.73 1.75 14.68
CA VAL A 43 -0.70 0.42 14.08
C VAL A 43 -1.55 0.36 12.81
N ILE A 44 -2.76 0.93 12.83
CA ILE A 44 -3.66 0.95 11.65
C ILE A 44 -3.11 1.85 10.52
N LYS A 45 -2.29 2.85 10.88
CA LYS A 45 -1.51 3.68 9.93
C LYS A 45 -0.15 3.07 9.58
N ALA A 46 0.23 1.98 10.23
CA ALA A 46 1.46 1.26 9.92
C ALA A 46 1.21 0.07 9.00
N CYS A 47 2.30 -0.45 8.45
CA CYS A 47 2.32 -1.68 7.70
C CYS A 47 1.92 -2.89 8.58
N PRO A 48 1.04 -3.80 8.13
CA PRO A 48 0.63 -4.97 8.93
C PRO A 48 1.76 -6.00 9.15
N VAL A 49 2.83 -5.97 8.34
CA VAL A 49 3.93 -6.95 8.43
C VAL A 49 5.11 -6.40 9.23
N CYS A 50 5.62 -5.22 8.87
CA CYS A 50 6.80 -4.64 9.54
C CYS A 50 6.48 -3.51 10.52
N ARG A 51 5.22 -3.12 10.67
CA ARG A 51 4.77 -2.02 11.56
C ARG A 51 5.44 -0.67 11.31
N THR A 52 6.00 -0.46 10.12
CA THR A 52 6.53 0.85 9.74
C THR A 52 5.37 1.81 9.48
N LEU A 53 5.37 2.95 10.16
CA LEU A 53 4.40 4.02 9.98
C LEU A 53 4.41 4.53 8.53
N SER A 54 3.25 4.53 7.90
CA SER A 54 3.08 5.03 6.54
C SER A 54 1.79 5.83 6.44
N SER A 55 1.89 7.15 6.54
CA SER A 55 0.70 8.02 6.57
C SER A 55 -0.17 7.91 5.31
N TYR A 56 0.41 7.56 4.17
CA TYR A 56 -0.27 7.38 2.89
C TYR A 56 0.17 6.07 2.20
N TYR A 57 -0.60 5.67 1.19
CA TYR A 57 -0.27 4.59 0.26
C TYR A 57 -0.49 5.08 -1.17
N ILE A 58 0.27 4.54 -2.11
CA ILE A 58 0.21 4.91 -3.52
C ILE A 58 -0.48 3.74 -4.25
N PRO A 59 -1.66 3.93 -4.84
CA PRO A 59 -2.29 2.90 -5.66
C PRO A 59 -1.50 2.73 -6.96
N HIS A 60 -0.97 1.54 -7.21
CA HIS A 60 -0.20 1.23 -8.41
C HIS A 60 -0.68 -0.08 -9.04
N LYS A 61 -0.63 -0.18 -10.38
CA LYS A 61 -1.12 -1.36 -11.10
C LYS A 61 -0.24 -2.60 -10.88
N TYR A 62 1.05 -2.38 -10.64
CA TYR A 62 2.03 -3.43 -10.43
C TYR A 62 2.66 -3.32 -9.05
N TRP A 63 2.99 -4.46 -8.46
CA TRP A 63 3.80 -4.47 -7.25
C TRP A 63 5.25 -4.13 -7.59
N ILE A 64 5.82 -3.19 -6.85
CA ILE A 64 7.21 -2.79 -6.97
C ILE A 64 7.97 -3.39 -5.79
N SER A 65 8.87 -4.34 -6.08
CA SER A 65 9.79 -4.90 -5.09
C SER A 65 11.11 -4.14 -5.03
N ASP A 66 11.49 -3.46 -6.12
CA ASP A 66 12.74 -2.74 -6.23
C ASP A 66 12.71 -1.43 -5.44
N ALA A 67 13.77 -1.14 -4.69
CA ALA A 67 13.86 0.07 -3.87
C ALA A 67 13.97 1.33 -4.75
N GLY A 68 14.67 1.26 -5.88
CA GLY A 68 14.87 2.39 -6.79
C GLY A 68 13.59 2.77 -7.53
N GLU A 69 12.89 1.80 -8.13
CA GLU A 69 11.57 2.06 -8.76
C GLU A 69 10.56 2.61 -7.74
N LYS A 70 10.63 2.11 -6.51
CA LYS A 70 9.76 2.57 -5.44
C LYS A 70 10.06 4.02 -5.04
N GLU A 71 11.34 4.39 -4.90
CA GLU A 71 11.72 5.79 -4.64
C GLU A 71 11.27 6.72 -5.76
N ASP A 72 11.42 6.31 -7.01
CA ASP A 72 10.95 7.07 -8.17
C ASP A 72 9.42 7.25 -8.15
N LEU A 73 8.67 6.19 -7.82
CA LEU A 73 7.23 6.25 -7.67
C LEU A 73 6.81 7.21 -6.55
N ILE A 74 7.48 7.17 -5.39
CA ILE A 74 7.20 8.07 -4.27
C ILE A 74 7.51 9.52 -4.65
N ARG A 75 8.62 9.75 -5.35
CA ARG A 75 9.00 11.07 -5.86
C ARG A 75 7.95 11.61 -6.82
N THR A 76 7.63 10.85 -7.86
CA THR A 76 6.59 11.19 -8.85
C THR A 76 5.24 11.44 -8.19
N PHE A 77 4.86 10.63 -7.19
CA PHE A 77 3.61 10.80 -6.47
C PHE A 77 3.60 12.10 -5.65
N LYS A 78 4.68 12.38 -4.91
CA LYS A 78 4.83 13.63 -4.15
C LYS A 78 4.78 14.85 -5.07
N GLU A 79 5.43 14.82 -6.22
CA GLU A 79 5.40 15.91 -7.20
C GLU A 79 4.01 16.15 -7.80
N ARG A 80 3.18 15.10 -7.92
CA ARG A 80 1.82 15.21 -8.43
C ARG A 80 0.77 15.61 -7.39
N THR A 81 1.09 15.48 -6.10
CA THR A 81 0.17 15.80 -4.99
C THR A 81 0.58 17.03 -4.18
N GLY A 82 1.75 17.61 -4.44
CA GLY A 82 2.17 18.94 -3.95
C GLY A 82 1.75 20.05 -4.90
#